data_AF-A0A535PBJ3-F1
#
_entry.id   AF-A0A535PBJ3-F1
#
_cell.length_a   1.000
_cell.length_b   1.000
_cell.length_c   1.000
_cell.angle_alpha   90.00
_cell.angle_beta   90.00
_cell.angle_gamma   90.00
#
_symmetry.space_group_name_H-M   'P 1'
#
loop_
_entity.id
_entity.type
_entity.pdbx_description
1 polymer ?
#
loop_
_entity_poly.entity_id
_entity_poly.type
_entity_poly.pdbx_seq_one_letter_code
_entity_poly.pdbx_strand_id
1 'polypeptide(L)'
;MMRRGRRLSGAADVDDVRAPRPGGARPARAGDPYGIGPATTLIAPILSVAGLVVIAWLSLSLLSGKLPFALGGNPGASGAPPGAEKTPTPSNVVVVPSTRPEDRLIGTIVYAKVGNLWIEDANGARQITSTGRDSMPSFSPDGKWIYFVEARDDADRFSLRGKPSRTYDLTYPIIERVHLDGSGRQRILSGLFHSNAGTWFYWLRQPELSPNGRTIALISDGPDPTNSNVVLQFYDMTTKKLTRAGVPEFPPLGHQDPTWSPDGATLLYVKNGRDGARGAPQIYRYVFKTRKLTALTGPGYNSPRYSPDGRYVLATKTSTLGTDVVILDARNGAELVRVTDDSHSWGAVWSPAGDAVAFLHIDAGVTDLERVSLGGQPGRWTVGAPVPLTANAGLDGASHPDWFIPADQLPTPSPAAPASPAPSGS
;
A
#
# COMPACT_ATOMS: atom_id res chain seq x y z
N MET A 1 54.38 6.98 60.59
CA MET A 1 54.71 6.38 61.91
C MET A 1 53.92 7.13 62.97
N MET A 2 53.13 6.44 63.81
CA MET A 2 52.30 7.02 64.90
C MET A 2 51.21 8.04 64.50
N ARG A 3 50.29 8.48 65.39
CA ARG A 3 49.35 7.76 66.29
C ARG A 3 48.41 8.79 66.99
N ARG A 4 47.13 8.43 67.24
CA ARG A 4 46.16 9.10 68.18
C ARG A 4 45.73 10.55 67.80
N GLY A 5 44.54 11.04 68.13
CA GLY A 5 43.29 10.39 68.59
C GLY A 5 42.94 10.45 70.10
N ARG A 6 41.93 11.26 70.44
CA ARG A 6 41.02 11.18 71.63
C ARG A 6 39.68 11.81 71.20
N ARG A 7 38.49 11.21 71.42
CA ARG A 7 37.79 10.69 72.63
C ARG A 7 37.07 11.77 73.45
N LEU A 8 35.76 11.62 73.62
CA LEU A 8 34.98 11.31 74.86
C LEU A 8 33.78 10.45 74.36
N SER A 9 33.32 9.29 74.89
CA SER A 9 33.03 8.76 76.25
C SER A 9 31.81 9.42 76.91
N GLY A 10 30.83 8.71 77.50
CA GLY A 10 30.53 7.25 77.60
C GLY A 10 29.00 7.08 77.65
N ALA A 11 28.33 6.06 78.19
CA ALA A 11 28.62 4.70 78.69
C ALA A 11 27.23 3.96 78.62
N ALA A 12 26.82 2.83 79.23
CA ALA A 12 27.33 1.71 80.05
C ALA A 12 26.18 0.65 80.09
N ASP A 13 26.33 -0.65 80.39
CA ASP A 13 27.52 -1.53 80.36
C ASP A 13 27.10 -3.04 80.34
N VAL A 14 28.10 -3.92 80.16
CA VAL A 14 28.34 -5.33 80.63
C VAL A 14 27.30 -5.93 81.63
N ASP A 15 26.88 -7.22 81.65
CA ASP A 15 27.52 -8.57 81.53
C ASP A 15 26.64 -9.62 80.75
N ASP A 16 27.20 -10.58 80.00
CA ASP A 16 27.56 -12.01 80.33
C ASP A 16 26.32 -12.92 80.68
N VAL A 17 26.15 -14.21 80.29
CA VAL A 17 27.04 -15.38 80.12
C VAL A 17 26.50 -16.39 79.07
N ARG A 18 27.40 -17.05 78.30
CA ARG A 18 27.34 -18.34 77.52
C ARG A 18 26.01 -18.93 76.98
N ALA A 19 26.10 -19.51 75.77
CA ALA A 19 25.02 -20.28 75.11
C ALA A 19 25.13 -21.82 75.24
N PRO A 20 24.00 -22.56 75.24
CA PRO A 20 23.90 -23.99 74.92
C PRO A 20 23.33 -24.26 73.51
N ARG A 21 23.37 -25.52 73.04
CA ARG A 21 22.77 -25.98 71.76
C ARG A 21 21.39 -26.69 72.00
N PRO A 22 20.78 -27.44 71.05
CA PRO A 22 19.54 -27.00 70.41
C PRO A 22 18.30 -27.85 70.73
N GLY A 23 17.11 -27.28 70.50
CA GLY A 23 15.82 -27.99 70.53
C GLY A 23 14.88 -27.46 69.44
N GLY A 24 14.11 -28.35 68.81
CA GLY A 24 13.26 -28.00 67.66
C GLY A 24 11.78 -27.77 68.01
N ALA A 25 11.11 -26.92 67.23
CA ALA A 25 9.67 -26.69 67.27
C ALA A 25 9.09 -26.58 65.84
N ARG A 26 7.78 -26.78 65.69
CA ARG A 26 7.08 -26.84 64.38
C ARG A 26 6.69 -25.45 63.84
N PRO A 27 6.52 -25.30 62.51
CA PRO A 27 6.20 -24.01 61.88
C PRO A 27 4.74 -23.59 62.05
N ALA A 28 4.50 -22.27 62.03
CA ALA A 28 3.16 -21.69 62.00
C ALA A 28 2.69 -21.42 60.55
N ARG A 29 1.44 -21.82 60.27
CA ARG A 29 0.56 -21.26 59.22
C ARG A 29 -0.34 -20.20 59.88
N ALA A 30 -0.99 -19.26 59.20
CA ALA A 30 -1.13 -18.99 57.76
C ALA A 30 -1.34 -17.49 57.51
N GLY A 31 -1.30 -17.09 56.24
CA GLY A 31 -1.72 -15.78 55.74
C GLY A 31 -1.58 -15.75 54.22
N ASP A 32 -2.63 -16.13 53.49
CA ASP A 32 -2.64 -16.13 52.02
C ASP A 32 -2.72 -14.67 51.49
N PRO A 33 -1.71 -14.16 50.75
CA PRO A 33 -1.75 -12.80 50.22
C PRO A 33 -2.66 -12.62 49.00
N TYR A 34 -3.15 -13.70 48.39
CA TYR A 34 -3.81 -13.66 47.07
C TYR A 34 -5.27 -14.12 47.06
N GLY A 35 -5.82 -14.53 48.20
CA GLY A 35 -7.26 -14.70 48.41
C GLY A 35 -7.91 -15.85 47.63
N ILE A 36 -7.13 -16.87 47.22
CA ILE A 36 -7.65 -18.00 46.45
C ILE A 36 -8.06 -19.11 47.44
N GLY A 37 -9.29 -18.98 47.95
CA GLY A 37 -9.88 -19.94 48.88
C GLY A 37 -9.96 -21.39 48.35
N PRO A 38 -10.16 -22.38 49.24
CA PRO A 38 -10.12 -23.80 48.87
C PRO A 38 -11.17 -24.15 47.82
N ALA A 39 -10.76 -24.94 46.81
CA ALA A 39 -11.53 -25.14 45.59
C ALA A 39 -12.70 -26.14 45.72
N THR A 40 -13.92 -25.70 45.40
CA THR A 40 -15.06 -26.58 45.04
C THR A 40 -16.13 -25.88 44.17
N THR A 41 -15.78 -25.34 43.00
CA THR A 41 -16.78 -25.01 41.95
C THR A 41 -16.23 -25.19 40.53
N LEU A 42 -16.49 -26.35 39.92
CA LEU A 42 -16.31 -26.56 38.47
C LEU A 42 -17.28 -25.72 37.61
N ILE A 43 -18.24 -25.04 38.24
CA ILE A 43 -19.28 -24.22 37.61
C ILE A 43 -18.67 -23.14 36.71
N ALA A 44 -17.67 -22.37 37.18
CA ALA A 44 -17.12 -21.28 36.38
C ALA A 44 -16.40 -21.80 35.11
N PRO A 45 -15.47 -22.79 35.19
CA PRO A 45 -14.91 -23.44 34.00
C PRO A 45 -15.96 -24.02 33.05
N ILE A 46 -16.98 -24.71 33.56
CA ILE A 46 -18.03 -25.33 32.73
C ILE A 46 -18.89 -24.28 32.03
N LEU A 47 -19.28 -23.20 32.72
CA LEU A 47 -20.01 -22.09 32.11
C LEU A 47 -19.18 -21.36 31.05
N SER A 48 -17.87 -21.18 31.26
CA SER A 48 -16.97 -20.61 30.24
C SER A 48 -16.87 -21.49 29.00
N VAL A 49 -16.75 -22.82 29.15
CA VAL A 49 -16.74 -23.75 28.02
C VAL A 49 -18.10 -23.77 27.30
N ALA A 50 -19.21 -23.79 28.03
CA ALA A 50 -20.55 -23.72 27.46
C ALA A 50 -20.78 -22.41 26.68
N GLY A 51 -20.34 -21.27 27.23
CA GLY A 51 -20.39 -19.98 26.56
C GLY A 51 -19.58 -19.94 25.27
N LEU A 52 -18.36 -20.49 25.28
CA LEU A 52 -17.52 -20.61 24.08
C LEU A 52 -18.15 -21.52 23.00
N VAL A 53 -18.80 -22.62 23.40
CA VAL A 53 -19.54 -23.49 22.46
C VAL A 53 -20.75 -22.76 21.86
N VAL A 54 -21.51 -22.00 22.66
CA VAL A 54 -22.64 -21.19 22.18
C VAL A 54 -22.16 -20.12 21.21
N ILE A 55 -21.06 -19.41 21.52
CA ILE A 55 -20.46 -18.40 20.63
C ILE A 55 -20.01 -19.03 19.31
N ALA A 56 -19.23 -20.13 19.37
CA ALA A 56 -18.75 -20.81 18.17
C ALA A 56 -19.90 -21.32 17.28
N TRP A 57 -20.96 -21.85 17.88
CA TRP A 57 -22.16 -22.29 17.17
C TRP A 57 -22.91 -21.11 16.53
N LEU A 58 -23.08 -19.98 17.23
CA LEU A 58 -23.63 -18.74 16.67
C LEU A 58 -22.78 -18.22 15.50
N SER A 59 -21.45 -18.22 15.61
CA SER A 59 -20.55 -17.81 14.52
C SER A 59 -20.70 -18.71 13.28
N LEU A 60 -20.79 -20.04 13.46
CA LEU A 60 -21.00 -20.99 12.36
C LEU A 60 -22.41 -20.88 11.75
N SER A 61 -23.42 -20.58 12.56
CA SER A 61 -24.79 -20.28 12.11
C SER A 61 -24.86 -18.99 11.29
N LEU A 62 -24.13 -17.94 11.69
CA LEU A 62 -24.03 -16.70 10.93
C LEU A 62 -23.27 -16.90 9.61
N LEU A 63 -22.14 -17.61 9.63
CA LEU A 63 -21.37 -17.99 8.43
C LEU A 63 -22.17 -18.83 7.41
N SER A 64 -23.21 -19.55 7.87
CA SER A 64 -24.10 -20.34 7.02
C SER A 64 -25.46 -19.68 6.76
N GLY A 65 -25.64 -18.41 7.14
CA GLY A 65 -26.85 -17.62 6.86
C GLY A 65 -28.11 -18.08 7.60
N LYS A 66 -27.98 -18.88 8.66
CA LYS A 66 -29.10 -19.51 9.38
C LYS A 66 -29.02 -19.22 10.88
N LEU A 67 -29.74 -18.19 11.33
CA LEU A 67 -29.98 -17.97 12.75
C LEU A 67 -30.69 -19.19 13.35
N PRO A 68 -30.17 -19.78 14.45
CA PRO A 68 -30.64 -21.09 14.93
C PRO A 68 -31.85 -20.99 15.87
N PHE A 69 -32.41 -19.80 16.05
CA PHE A 69 -33.65 -19.54 16.77
C PHE A 69 -34.58 -18.72 15.88
N ALA A 70 -35.80 -19.23 15.66
CA ALA A 70 -36.86 -18.47 15.03
C ALA A 70 -37.41 -17.46 16.04
N LEU A 71 -37.14 -16.17 15.83
CA LEU A 71 -37.89 -15.11 16.52
C LEU A 71 -39.36 -15.22 16.10
N GLY A 72 -40.25 -15.48 17.06
CA GLY A 72 -41.64 -15.87 16.81
C GLY A 72 -42.50 -14.75 16.22
N GLY A 73 -42.47 -14.61 14.89
CA GLY A 73 -43.40 -13.76 14.13
C GLY A 73 -44.68 -14.51 13.77
N ASN A 74 -45.84 -14.02 14.24
CA ASN A 74 -47.14 -14.60 13.94
C ASN A 74 -47.47 -14.46 12.42
N PRO A 75 -47.87 -15.53 11.70
CA PRO A 75 -48.13 -15.48 10.26
C PRO A 75 -49.47 -14.77 9.93
N GLY A 76 -49.48 -13.45 10.06
CA GLY A 76 -50.68 -12.64 9.80
C GLY A 76 -50.56 -11.12 9.97
N ALA A 77 -49.34 -10.57 10.08
CA ALA A 77 -49.14 -9.14 10.31
C ALA A 77 -48.33 -8.47 9.18
N SER A 78 -48.98 -7.65 8.36
CA SER A 78 -48.34 -6.73 7.41
C SER A 78 -47.82 -5.48 8.14
N GLY A 79 -46.58 -5.52 8.62
CA GLY A 79 -45.97 -4.37 9.30
C GLY A 79 -44.55 -4.65 9.80
N ALA A 80 -43.55 -4.36 8.97
CA ALA A 80 -42.16 -4.27 9.43
C ALA A 80 -41.93 -2.91 10.12
N PRO A 81 -41.17 -2.83 11.22
CA PRO A 81 -40.77 -1.55 11.80
C PRO A 81 -39.88 -0.76 10.83
N PRO A 82 -40.10 0.56 10.65
CA PRO A 82 -39.18 1.39 9.89
C PRO A 82 -37.83 1.50 10.62
N GLY A 83 -36.72 1.44 9.87
CA GLY A 83 -35.36 1.59 10.41
C GLY A 83 -34.57 0.28 10.59
N ALA A 84 -35.18 -0.89 10.38
CA ALA A 84 -34.45 -2.16 10.27
C ALA A 84 -33.84 -2.32 8.86
N GLU A 85 -32.99 -1.39 8.46
CA GLU A 85 -32.27 -1.47 7.20
C GLU A 85 -31.33 -2.69 7.23
N LYS A 86 -31.41 -3.54 6.20
CA LYS A 86 -30.32 -4.46 5.90
C LYS A 86 -29.13 -3.58 5.52
N THR A 87 -27.96 -3.80 6.14
CA THR A 87 -26.71 -3.24 5.65
C THR A 87 -26.64 -3.50 4.15
N PRO A 88 -26.58 -2.45 3.29
CA PRO A 88 -26.57 -2.67 1.85
C PRO A 88 -25.39 -3.56 1.47
N THR A 89 -25.62 -4.54 0.60
CA THR A 89 -24.51 -5.17 -0.11
C THR A 89 -23.71 -4.05 -0.78
N PRO A 90 -22.38 -3.93 -0.53
CA PRO A 90 -21.58 -2.84 -1.11
C PRO A 90 -21.83 -2.76 -2.60
N SER A 91 -22.35 -1.63 -3.07
CA SER A 91 -22.79 -1.51 -4.45
C SER A 91 -21.59 -1.68 -5.38
N ASN A 92 -21.73 -2.47 -6.44
CA ASN A 92 -20.71 -2.47 -7.50
C ASN A 92 -20.92 -1.31 -8.48
N VAL A 93 -21.10 -0.12 -7.91
CA VAL A 93 -21.25 1.17 -8.58
C VAL A 93 -20.33 2.13 -7.84
N VAL A 94 -19.50 2.85 -8.58
CA VAL A 94 -18.79 4.02 -8.02
C VAL A 94 -19.76 5.19 -8.06
N VAL A 95 -20.00 5.81 -6.91
CA VAL A 95 -20.77 7.06 -6.82
C VAL A 95 -19.81 8.22 -7.00
N VAL A 96 -19.91 8.90 -8.14
CA VAL A 96 -19.23 10.20 -8.37
C VAL A 96 -20.13 11.29 -7.78
N PRO A 97 -19.66 12.11 -6.83
CA PRO A 97 -20.45 13.21 -6.26
C PRO A 97 -20.89 14.22 -7.31
N SER A 98 -22.01 14.90 -7.06
CA SER A 98 -22.47 16.01 -7.90
C SER A 98 -21.55 17.23 -7.72
N THR A 99 -20.44 17.23 -8.45
CA THR A 99 -19.50 18.34 -8.55
C THR A 99 -20.16 19.56 -9.19
N ARG A 100 -19.67 20.75 -8.84
CA ARG A 100 -20.07 21.98 -9.52
C ARG A 100 -19.45 22.04 -10.92
N PRO A 101 -19.94 22.87 -11.85
CA PRO A 101 -19.36 22.99 -13.19
C PRO A 101 -17.85 23.32 -13.18
N GLU A 102 -17.39 24.13 -12.22
CA GLU A 102 -15.98 24.47 -11.99
C GLU A 102 -15.15 23.31 -11.40
N ASP A 103 -15.78 22.36 -10.72
CA ASP A 103 -15.14 21.21 -10.07
C ASP A 103 -15.04 19.98 -10.99
N ARG A 104 -15.67 19.99 -12.17
CA ARG A 104 -15.77 18.84 -13.07
C ARG A 104 -14.39 18.28 -13.44
N LEU A 105 -14.26 16.95 -13.53
CA LEU A 105 -12.99 16.30 -13.89
C LEU A 105 -12.61 16.59 -15.34
N ILE A 106 -11.35 16.95 -15.59
CA ILE A 106 -10.77 17.14 -16.93
C ILE A 106 -9.95 15.89 -17.29
N GLY A 107 -10.13 15.38 -18.50
CA GLY A 107 -9.55 14.10 -18.94
C GLY A 107 -10.19 12.90 -18.23
N THR A 108 -9.36 11.93 -17.87
CA THR A 108 -9.79 10.61 -17.38
C THR A 108 -8.80 10.07 -16.34
N ILE A 109 -9.31 9.61 -15.20
CA ILE A 109 -8.54 8.85 -14.21
C ILE A 109 -8.92 7.37 -14.33
N VAL A 110 -7.95 6.47 -14.18
CA VAL A 110 -8.15 5.02 -14.06
C VAL A 110 -7.78 4.54 -12.66
N TYR A 111 -8.53 3.58 -12.11
CA TYR A 111 -8.28 2.96 -10.80
C TYR A 111 -8.89 1.55 -10.72
N ALA A 112 -8.55 0.80 -9.68
CA ALA A 112 -9.11 -0.53 -9.40
C ALA A 112 -10.12 -0.52 -8.24
N LYS A 113 -11.18 -1.32 -8.37
CA LYS A 113 -12.20 -1.57 -7.34
C LYS A 113 -12.68 -3.02 -7.42
N VAL A 114 -12.54 -3.78 -6.33
CA VAL A 114 -12.91 -5.20 -6.22
C VAL A 114 -12.27 -6.02 -7.35
N GLY A 115 -11.00 -5.74 -7.65
CA GLY A 115 -10.26 -6.42 -8.72
C GLY A 115 -10.80 -6.15 -10.13
N ASN A 116 -11.43 -5.01 -10.37
CA ASN A 116 -11.87 -4.60 -11.70
C ASN A 116 -11.37 -3.20 -11.98
N LEU A 117 -10.98 -2.93 -13.23
CA LEU A 117 -10.62 -1.59 -13.64
C LEU A 117 -11.87 -0.74 -13.88
N TRP A 118 -11.83 0.47 -13.36
CA TRP A 118 -12.79 1.53 -13.59
C TRP A 118 -12.05 2.73 -14.16
N ILE A 119 -12.75 3.50 -15.00
CA ILE A 119 -12.32 4.86 -15.34
C ILE A 119 -13.37 5.86 -14.91
N GLU A 120 -12.94 7.07 -14.62
CA GLU A 120 -13.79 8.21 -14.34
C GLU A 120 -13.38 9.36 -15.26
N ASP A 121 -14.37 9.96 -15.91
CA ASP A 121 -14.21 11.18 -16.70
C ASP A 121 -15.28 12.21 -16.31
N ALA A 122 -15.31 13.34 -17.01
CA ALA A 122 -16.29 14.41 -16.79
C ALA A 122 -17.76 13.94 -16.69
N ASN A 123 -18.11 12.80 -17.27
CA ASN A 123 -19.48 12.25 -17.31
C ASN A 123 -19.75 11.20 -16.21
N GLY A 124 -18.77 10.91 -15.35
CA GLY A 124 -18.86 9.96 -14.23
C GLY A 124 -17.98 8.72 -14.42
N ALA A 125 -18.17 7.74 -13.54
CA ALA A 125 -17.37 6.53 -13.47
C ALA A 125 -18.02 5.34 -14.21
N ARG A 126 -17.20 4.52 -14.88
CA ARG A 126 -17.62 3.26 -15.53
C ARG A 126 -16.57 2.16 -15.41
N GLN A 127 -17.04 0.94 -15.15
CA GLN A 127 -16.24 -0.28 -15.14
C GLN A 127 -15.81 -0.63 -16.58
N ILE A 128 -14.55 -1.03 -16.78
CA ILE A 128 -13.99 -1.38 -18.10
C ILE A 128 -13.45 -2.81 -18.20
N THR A 129 -13.29 -3.52 -17.08
CA THR A 129 -12.99 -4.96 -17.05
C THR A 129 -13.87 -5.68 -16.02
N SER A 130 -14.01 -7.01 -16.13
CA SER A 130 -15.00 -7.78 -15.35
C SER A 130 -14.45 -9.11 -14.79
N THR A 131 -13.17 -9.15 -14.41
CA THR A 131 -12.49 -10.39 -13.97
C THR A 131 -12.56 -10.61 -12.46
N GLY A 132 -12.70 -9.54 -11.67
CA GLY A 132 -12.51 -9.56 -10.23
C GLY A 132 -11.05 -9.81 -9.79
N ARG A 133 -10.08 -9.67 -10.71
CA ARG A 133 -8.66 -9.98 -10.53
C ARG A 133 -7.66 -9.01 -11.20
N ASP A 134 -8.14 -7.88 -11.71
CA ASP A 134 -7.34 -6.84 -12.37
C ASP A 134 -6.94 -5.73 -11.40
N SER A 135 -5.69 -5.26 -11.49
CA SER A 135 -5.10 -4.27 -10.56
C SER A 135 -3.93 -3.50 -11.19
N MET A 136 -3.47 -2.44 -10.52
CA MET A 136 -2.26 -1.67 -10.90
C MET A 136 -2.31 -1.13 -12.35
N PRO A 137 -3.33 -0.34 -12.73
CA PRO A 137 -3.43 0.24 -14.06
C PRO A 137 -2.39 1.36 -14.26
N SER A 138 -1.99 1.57 -15.51
CA SER A 138 -1.30 2.80 -15.96
C SER A 138 -1.60 3.05 -17.43
N PHE A 139 -1.73 4.32 -17.82
CA PHE A 139 -1.99 4.72 -19.20
C PHE A 139 -0.74 4.58 -20.08
N SER A 140 -0.94 4.35 -21.38
CA SER A 140 0.10 4.63 -22.36
C SER A 140 0.33 6.14 -22.51
N PRO A 141 1.55 6.60 -22.88
CA PRO A 141 1.82 8.02 -23.12
C PRO A 141 0.95 8.70 -24.21
N ASP A 142 0.25 7.90 -25.03
CA ASP A 142 -0.69 8.37 -26.05
C ASP A 142 -2.18 8.17 -25.68
N GLY A 143 -2.47 7.74 -24.45
CA GLY A 143 -3.82 7.57 -23.89
C GLY A 143 -4.67 6.46 -24.54
N LYS A 144 -4.15 5.68 -25.48
CA LYS A 144 -4.93 4.66 -26.22
C LYS A 144 -5.05 3.33 -25.50
N TRP A 145 -4.20 3.08 -24.51
CA TRP A 145 -4.12 1.83 -23.78
C TRP A 145 -4.03 2.08 -22.27
N ILE A 146 -4.62 1.17 -21.50
CA ILE A 146 -4.34 1.00 -20.07
C ILE A 146 -3.63 -0.34 -19.94
N TYR A 147 -2.41 -0.35 -19.38
CA TYR A 147 -1.67 -1.55 -18.98
C TYR A 147 -1.99 -1.88 -17.54
N PHE A 148 -2.09 -3.17 -17.20
CA PHE A 148 -2.47 -3.60 -15.85
C PHE A 148 -1.99 -5.02 -15.54
N VAL A 149 -2.14 -5.45 -14.29
CA VAL A 149 -1.88 -6.81 -13.83
C VAL A 149 -3.19 -7.56 -13.59
N GLU A 150 -3.39 -8.69 -14.26
CA GLU A 150 -4.44 -9.66 -13.93
C GLU A 150 -3.84 -10.86 -13.19
N ALA A 151 -4.53 -11.37 -12.18
CA ALA A 151 -4.26 -12.68 -11.60
C ALA A 151 -5.10 -13.79 -12.27
N ARG A 152 -4.46 -14.84 -12.80
CA ARG A 152 -5.12 -16.04 -13.37
C ARG A 152 -4.77 -17.28 -12.55
N ASP A 153 -5.63 -18.29 -12.59
CA ASP A 153 -5.33 -19.60 -11.98
C ASP A 153 -4.81 -20.59 -13.03
N ASP A 154 -3.95 -21.49 -12.58
CA ASP A 154 -3.53 -22.72 -13.24
C ASP A 154 -3.51 -23.87 -12.20
N ALA A 155 -3.30 -25.11 -12.62
CA ALA A 155 -3.13 -26.25 -11.71
C ALA A 155 -2.17 -27.30 -12.25
N ASP A 156 -1.21 -27.72 -11.44
CA ASP A 156 -0.15 -28.67 -11.82
C ASP A 156 0.07 -29.73 -10.70
N ARG A 157 0.94 -30.72 -10.93
CA ARG A 157 1.07 -31.94 -10.12
C ARG A 157 2.48 -32.16 -9.58
N PHE A 158 2.72 -31.75 -8.34
CA PHE A 158 4.00 -31.88 -7.67
C PHE A 158 4.22 -33.29 -7.09
N SER A 159 5.45 -33.80 -7.19
CA SER A 159 5.83 -35.15 -6.76
C SER A 159 7.03 -35.12 -5.82
N LEU A 160 6.78 -35.27 -4.51
CA LEU A 160 7.85 -35.48 -3.53
C LEU A 160 8.46 -36.88 -3.71
N ARG A 161 9.80 -36.98 -3.66
CA ARG A 161 10.54 -38.24 -3.87
C ARG A 161 10.00 -39.37 -2.97
N GLY A 162 9.51 -40.44 -3.60
CA GLY A 162 8.93 -41.60 -2.90
C GLY A 162 7.49 -41.43 -2.40
N LYS A 163 6.76 -40.38 -2.81
CA LYS A 163 5.35 -40.16 -2.47
C LYS A 163 4.49 -40.01 -3.75
N PRO A 164 3.18 -40.33 -3.70
CA PRO A 164 2.27 -40.08 -4.80
C PRO A 164 2.19 -38.59 -5.18
N SER A 165 2.02 -38.33 -6.47
CA SER A 165 1.89 -36.98 -7.03
C SER A 165 0.59 -36.29 -6.60
N ARG A 166 0.71 -35.09 -6.03
CA ARG A 166 -0.41 -34.25 -5.56
C ARG A 166 -0.62 -33.07 -6.50
N THR A 167 -1.87 -32.82 -6.87
CA THR A 167 -2.25 -31.56 -7.55
C THR A 167 -2.13 -30.40 -6.57
N TYR A 168 -1.78 -29.22 -7.09
CA TYR A 168 -1.85 -27.94 -6.42
C TYR A 168 -2.36 -26.88 -7.39
N ASP A 169 -3.21 -25.99 -6.90
CA ASP A 169 -3.69 -24.83 -7.64
C ASP A 169 -2.69 -23.68 -7.49
N LEU A 170 -2.59 -22.84 -8.53
CA LEU A 170 -1.59 -21.77 -8.62
C LEU A 170 -2.21 -20.51 -9.21
N THR A 171 -2.33 -19.44 -8.41
CA THR A 171 -2.65 -18.12 -8.93
C THR A 171 -1.37 -17.39 -9.36
N TYR A 172 -1.29 -16.98 -10.63
CA TYR A 172 -0.13 -16.33 -11.24
C TYR A 172 -0.51 -14.97 -11.88
N PRO A 173 0.38 -13.95 -11.83
CA PRO A 173 0.12 -12.67 -12.45
C PRO A 173 0.49 -12.67 -13.94
N ILE A 174 -0.23 -11.88 -14.72
CA ILE A 174 0.14 -11.52 -16.10
C ILE A 174 0.02 -10.01 -16.28
N ILE A 175 0.83 -9.44 -17.17
CA ILE A 175 0.64 -8.05 -17.62
C ILE A 175 -0.18 -8.09 -18.91
N GLU A 176 -1.28 -7.37 -18.93
CA GLU A 176 -2.12 -7.17 -20.10
C GLU A 176 -2.27 -5.67 -20.41
N ARG A 177 -2.95 -5.36 -21.51
CA ARG A 177 -3.47 -4.03 -21.82
C ARG A 177 -4.87 -4.08 -22.42
N VAL A 178 -5.63 -3.01 -22.26
CA VAL A 178 -7.00 -2.84 -22.78
C VAL A 178 -7.20 -1.41 -23.30
N HIS A 179 -8.13 -1.20 -24.23
CA HIS A 179 -8.56 0.14 -24.62
C HIS A 179 -9.50 0.75 -23.55
N LEU A 180 -9.67 2.07 -23.58
CA LEU A 180 -10.50 2.80 -22.60
C LEU A 180 -11.99 2.43 -22.67
N ASP A 181 -12.46 1.82 -23.75
CA ASP A 181 -13.81 1.27 -23.90
C ASP A 181 -13.95 -0.18 -23.41
N GLY A 182 -12.88 -0.79 -22.88
CA GLY A 182 -12.82 -2.20 -22.48
C GLY A 182 -12.49 -3.16 -23.63
N SER A 183 -12.32 -2.67 -24.86
CA SER A 183 -12.04 -3.49 -26.04
C SER A 183 -10.54 -3.77 -26.27
N GLY A 184 -10.23 -4.55 -27.31
CA GLY A 184 -8.86 -4.74 -27.80
C GLY A 184 -7.89 -5.47 -26.86
N ARG A 185 -8.39 -6.07 -25.77
CA ARG A 185 -7.62 -6.67 -24.67
C ARG A 185 -6.53 -7.65 -25.14
N GLN A 186 -5.29 -7.47 -24.66
CA GLN A 186 -4.09 -8.16 -25.13
C GLN A 186 -3.12 -8.52 -23.99
N ARG A 187 -2.70 -9.79 -23.91
CA ARG A 187 -1.61 -10.23 -23.02
C ARG A 187 -0.25 -9.75 -23.53
N ILE A 188 0.55 -9.17 -22.64
CA ILE A 188 1.90 -8.64 -22.92
C ILE A 188 2.98 -9.56 -22.36
N LEU A 189 2.90 -9.92 -21.08
CA LEU A 189 3.86 -10.79 -20.38
C LEU A 189 3.12 -11.70 -19.40
N SER A 190 3.67 -12.89 -19.11
CA SER A 190 3.04 -13.91 -18.27
C SER A 190 4.01 -14.38 -17.20
N GLY A 191 3.63 -14.28 -15.92
CA GLY A 191 4.46 -14.70 -14.79
C GLY A 191 4.60 -16.21 -14.64
N LEU A 192 3.72 -16.98 -15.29
CA LEU A 192 3.74 -18.45 -15.29
C LEU A 192 5.09 -19.01 -15.77
N PHE A 193 5.71 -19.84 -14.93
CA PHE A 193 7.06 -20.38 -15.08
C PHE A 193 7.02 -21.91 -15.04
N HIS A 194 7.53 -22.56 -16.09
CA HIS A 194 7.56 -24.02 -16.18
C HIS A 194 8.98 -24.54 -15.95
N SER A 195 9.12 -25.58 -15.12
CA SER A 195 10.41 -26.20 -14.81
C SER A 195 10.29 -27.73 -14.75
N ASN A 196 11.43 -28.42 -14.76
CA ASN A 196 11.49 -29.87 -14.54
C ASN A 196 10.98 -30.30 -13.14
N ALA A 197 10.78 -29.35 -12.22
CA ALA A 197 10.22 -29.58 -10.87
C ALA A 197 8.72 -29.25 -10.76
N GLY A 198 8.08 -28.85 -11.87
CA GLY A 198 6.69 -28.38 -11.93
C GLY A 198 6.56 -26.89 -12.26
N THR A 199 5.33 -26.42 -12.25
CA THR A 199 4.90 -25.08 -12.68
C THR A 199 4.75 -24.14 -11.48
N TRP A 200 5.36 -22.98 -11.57
CA TRP A 200 5.36 -21.92 -10.55
C TRP A 200 5.07 -20.57 -11.23
N PHE A 201 5.25 -19.46 -10.52
CA PHE A 201 5.21 -18.13 -11.12
C PHE A 201 6.33 -17.25 -10.59
N TYR A 202 6.71 -16.26 -11.39
CA TYR A 202 7.36 -15.05 -10.92
C TYR A 202 6.35 -13.89 -10.87
N TRP A 203 6.57 -12.97 -9.94
CA TRP A 203 5.77 -11.77 -9.77
C TRP A 203 5.90 -10.85 -10.98
N LEU A 204 4.78 -10.23 -11.34
CA LEU A 204 4.69 -9.11 -12.28
C LEU A 204 3.83 -8.05 -11.61
N ARG A 205 4.42 -6.89 -11.32
CA ARG A 205 3.77 -5.82 -10.56
C ARG A 205 4.14 -4.44 -11.10
N GLN A 206 3.22 -3.49 -10.92
CA GLN A 206 3.42 -2.06 -11.18
C GLN A 206 4.00 -1.79 -12.59
N PRO A 207 3.30 -2.20 -13.66
CA PRO A 207 3.77 -2.02 -15.03
C PRO A 207 3.65 -0.55 -15.47
N GLU A 208 4.77 0.08 -15.80
CA GLU A 208 4.81 1.47 -16.25
C GLU A 208 5.52 1.58 -17.61
N LEU A 209 4.80 2.09 -18.62
CA LEU A 209 5.33 2.20 -19.98
C LEU A 209 6.18 3.46 -20.16
N SER A 210 7.40 3.30 -20.68
CA SER A 210 8.31 4.40 -21.00
C SER A 210 7.66 5.44 -21.92
N PRO A 211 8.01 6.75 -21.83
CA PRO A 211 7.43 7.80 -22.67
C PRO A 211 7.50 7.56 -24.18
N ASN A 212 8.45 6.74 -24.65
CA ASN A 212 8.61 6.36 -26.06
C ASN A 212 7.83 5.09 -26.49
N GLY A 213 7.08 4.47 -25.57
CA GLY A 213 6.23 3.30 -25.83
C GLY A 213 6.94 1.95 -26.01
N ARG A 214 8.27 1.86 -25.78
CA ARG A 214 9.08 0.67 -26.12
C ARG A 214 9.47 -0.23 -24.95
N THR A 215 9.42 0.26 -23.72
CA THR A 215 9.92 -0.47 -22.55
C THR A 215 8.95 -0.33 -21.38
N ILE A 216 8.51 -1.45 -20.81
CA ILE A 216 7.80 -1.43 -19.53
C ILE A 216 8.84 -1.53 -18.41
N ALA A 217 8.85 -0.58 -17.49
CA ALA A 217 9.47 -0.74 -16.17
C ALA A 217 8.48 -1.50 -15.28
N LEU A 218 8.97 -2.48 -14.52
CA LEU A 218 8.13 -3.33 -13.68
C LEU A 218 8.92 -3.89 -12.49
N ILE A 219 8.18 -4.39 -11.51
CA ILE A 219 8.73 -5.08 -10.34
C ILE A 219 8.52 -6.59 -10.50
N SER A 220 9.61 -7.35 -10.53
CA SER A 220 9.60 -8.79 -10.87
C SER A 220 10.82 -9.55 -10.35
N ASP A 221 10.63 -10.83 -10.03
CA ASP A 221 11.64 -11.88 -9.86
C ASP A 221 11.75 -12.80 -11.09
N GLY A 222 11.22 -12.38 -12.23
CA GLY A 222 11.33 -13.10 -13.49
C GLY A 222 12.73 -13.05 -14.14
N PRO A 223 12.94 -13.83 -15.22
CA PRO A 223 12.03 -14.85 -15.76
C PRO A 223 12.11 -16.20 -15.01
N ASP A 224 12.90 -16.29 -13.94
CA ASP A 224 13.11 -17.48 -13.13
C ASP A 224 13.10 -17.10 -11.64
N PRO A 225 12.01 -17.41 -10.90
CA PRO A 225 11.86 -17.04 -9.49
C PRO A 225 12.80 -17.84 -8.58
N THR A 226 13.39 -18.94 -9.05
CA THR A 226 14.33 -19.74 -8.24
C THR A 226 15.71 -19.09 -8.12
N ASN A 227 16.02 -18.12 -8.99
CA ASN A 227 17.32 -17.46 -9.10
C ASN A 227 17.25 -15.92 -9.03
N SER A 228 16.15 -15.35 -8.51
CA SER A 228 15.94 -13.89 -8.46
C SER A 228 15.27 -13.41 -7.17
N ASN A 229 15.55 -12.17 -6.78
CA ASN A 229 14.70 -11.40 -5.88
C ASN A 229 13.68 -10.58 -6.70
N VAL A 230 12.63 -10.08 -6.03
CA VAL A 230 11.61 -9.19 -6.62
C VAL A 230 12.19 -7.78 -6.76
N VAL A 231 12.65 -7.43 -7.96
CA VAL A 231 13.41 -6.20 -8.23
C VAL A 231 12.88 -5.43 -9.43
N LEU A 232 13.33 -4.18 -9.57
CA LEU A 232 13.18 -3.39 -10.80
C LEU A 232 13.77 -4.14 -12.01
N GLN A 233 12.91 -4.41 -12.98
CA GLN A 233 13.24 -5.00 -14.28
C GLN A 233 12.67 -4.14 -15.41
N PHE A 234 13.19 -4.35 -16.61
CA PHE A 234 12.73 -3.74 -17.85
C PHE A 234 12.32 -4.84 -18.83
N TYR A 235 11.08 -4.76 -19.33
CA TYR A 235 10.58 -5.58 -20.42
C TYR A 235 10.57 -4.78 -21.73
N ASP A 236 11.38 -5.22 -22.69
CA ASP A 236 11.43 -4.61 -24.02
C ASP A 236 10.29 -5.15 -24.91
N MET A 237 9.43 -4.25 -25.38
CA MET A 237 8.20 -4.58 -26.10
C MET A 237 8.43 -5.14 -27.51
N THR A 238 9.64 -4.97 -28.07
CA THR A 238 9.97 -5.35 -29.46
C THR A 238 10.61 -6.74 -29.49
N THR A 239 11.61 -6.95 -28.64
CA THR A 239 12.35 -8.21 -28.47
C THR A 239 11.67 -9.18 -27.50
N LYS A 240 10.65 -8.72 -26.77
CA LYS A 240 9.91 -9.47 -25.74
C LYS A 240 10.81 -9.99 -24.62
N LYS A 241 11.90 -9.27 -24.34
CA LYS A 241 12.94 -9.67 -23.39
C LYS A 241 12.78 -8.94 -22.05
N LEU A 242 12.67 -9.72 -20.98
CA LEU A 242 12.74 -9.24 -19.60
C LEU A 242 14.21 -9.16 -19.15
N THR A 243 14.60 -8.08 -18.47
CA THR A 243 15.98 -7.83 -18.03
C THR A 243 16.04 -7.11 -16.68
N ARG A 244 16.95 -7.51 -15.77
CA ARG A 244 17.17 -6.78 -14.50
C ARG A 244 17.82 -5.42 -14.75
N ALA A 245 17.41 -4.40 -14.00
CA ALA A 245 18.01 -3.06 -14.09
C ALA A 245 19.46 -2.98 -13.56
N GLY A 246 19.92 -3.97 -12.79
CA GLY A 246 21.28 -4.04 -12.24
C GLY A 246 21.55 -3.06 -11.07
N VAL A 247 20.51 -2.50 -10.46
CA VAL A 247 20.61 -1.54 -9.34
C VAL A 247 20.74 -2.28 -7.99
N PRO A 248 21.47 -1.75 -6.99
CA PRO A 248 21.76 -2.49 -5.75
C PRO A 248 20.52 -2.76 -4.90
N GLU A 249 20.20 -4.04 -4.72
CA GLU A 249 19.13 -4.58 -3.90
C GLU A 249 19.50 -4.72 -2.40
N PHE A 250 18.51 -4.92 -1.55
CA PHE A 250 18.67 -5.47 -0.20
C PHE A 250 17.75 -6.70 -0.04
N PRO A 251 18.23 -7.92 -0.32
CA PRO A 251 17.39 -9.13 -0.28
C PRO A 251 16.82 -9.38 1.14
N PRO A 252 15.56 -9.83 1.27
CA PRO A 252 14.58 -10.11 0.21
C PRO A 252 13.63 -8.93 -0.10
N LEU A 253 13.89 -7.71 0.40
CA LEU A 253 12.91 -6.62 0.48
C LEU A 253 12.65 -5.87 -0.83
N GLY A 254 13.49 -6.10 -1.84
CA GLY A 254 13.22 -5.73 -3.23
C GLY A 254 13.17 -4.23 -3.53
N HIS A 255 12.56 -3.94 -4.70
CA HIS A 255 12.27 -2.58 -5.18
C HIS A 255 10.76 -2.46 -5.44
N GLN A 256 10.20 -1.25 -5.38
CA GLN A 256 8.77 -0.97 -5.62
C GLN A 256 8.64 0.30 -6.49
N ASP A 257 7.43 0.60 -6.94
CA ASP A 257 6.98 1.90 -7.46
C ASP A 257 7.94 2.57 -8.48
N PRO A 258 8.18 1.98 -9.66
CA PRO A 258 8.88 2.67 -10.74
C PRO A 258 8.10 3.92 -11.19
N THR A 259 8.82 5.01 -11.51
CA THR A 259 8.28 6.06 -12.38
C THR A 259 9.32 6.66 -13.35
N TRP A 260 9.03 6.75 -14.66
CA TRP A 260 9.85 7.42 -15.67
C TRP A 260 9.75 8.95 -15.56
N SER A 261 10.85 9.68 -15.77
CA SER A 261 10.74 11.11 -16.08
C SER A 261 10.10 11.30 -17.47
N PRO A 262 9.35 12.40 -17.72
CA PRO A 262 8.68 12.62 -19.01
C PRO A 262 9.60 12.61 -20.25
N ASP A 263 10.88 12.92 -20.07
CA ASP A 263 11.92 12.85 -21.10
C ASP A 263 12.52 11.45 -21.32
N GLY A 264 12.16 10.47 -20.48
CA GLY A 264 12.72 9.11 -20.45
C GLY A 264 14.20 9.02 -20.03
N ALA A 265 14.84 10.13 -19.62
CA ALA A 265 16.27 10.16 -19.30
C ALA A 265 16.60 9.60 -17.90
N THR A 266 15.60 9.51 -17.02
CA THR A 266 15.71 8.96 -15.67
C THR A 266 14.52 8.09 -15.29
N LEU A 267 14.70 7.26 -14.27
CA LEU A 267 13.64 6.55 -13.57
C LEU A 267 13.80 6.83 -12.07
N LEU A 268 12.69 7.01 -11.35
CA LEU A 268 12.64 6.86 -9.90
C LEU A 268 12.15 5.44 -9.57
N TYR A 269 12.56 4.92 -8.43
CA TYR A 269 12.01 3.69 -7.86
C TYR A 269 12.15 3.73 -6.34
N VAL A 270 11.29 3.01 -5.64
CA VAL A 270 11.38 2.86 -4.18
C VAL A 270 12.30 1.70 -3.83
N LYS A 271 13.21 1.95 -2.88
CA LYS A 271 14.10 0.96 -2.30
C LYS A 271 13.78 0.78 -0.81
N ASN A 272 13.59 -0.48 -0.42
CA ASN A 272 13.38 -0.88 0.97
C ASN A 272 14.71 -1.28 1.65
N GLY A 273 14.78 -1.19 2.98
CA GLY A 273 15.95 -1.60 3.76
C GLY A 273 15.59 -2.33 5.05
N ARG A 274 16.60 -2.79 5.81
CA ARG A 274 16.42 -3.57 7.05
C ARG A 274 16.92 -2.86 8.33
N ASP A 275 17.61 -1.72 8.22
CA ASP A 275 18.29 -1.02 9.32
C ASP A 275 17.33 -0.09 10.12
N GLY A 276 16.33 -0.68 10.77
CA GLY A 276 15.37 0.05 11.63
C GLY A 276 14.67 1.19 10.90
N ALA A 277 14.77 2.43 11.40
CA ALA A 277 14.22 3.62 10.75
C ALA A 277 14.86 3.94 9.38
N ARG A 278 16.08 3.47 9.11
CA ARG A 278 16.70 3.51 7.77
C ARG A 278 16.26 2.35 6.87
N GLY A 279 15.45 1.44 7.40
CA GLY A 279 14.75 0.42 6.61
C GLY A 279 13.45 0.91 5.97
N ALA A 280 12.89 2.01 6.47
CA ALA A 280 11.74 2.68 5.85
C ALA A 280 12.03 3.07 4.39
N PRO A 281 11.02 3.05 3.50
CA PRO A 281 11.21 3.21 2.06
C PRO A 281 11.91 4.53 1.70
N GLN A 282 12.79 4.47 0.71
CA GLN A 282 13.45 5.63 0.11
C GLN A 282 13.20 5.68 -1.39
N ILE A 283 12.93 6.87 -1.92
CA ILE A 283 12.91 7.07 -3.37
C ILE A 283 14.35 7.22 -3.85
N TYR A 284 14.75 6.38 -4.80
CA TYR A 284 16.04 6.41 -5.49
C TYR A 284 15.84 6.85 -6.95
N ARG A 285 16.83 7.55 -7.50
CA ARG A 285 16.92 7.90 -8.92
C ARG A 285 17.97 7.06 -9.63
N TYR A 286 17.62 6.59 -10.82
CA TYR A 286 18.51 6.03 -11.83
C TYR A 286 18.59 6.96 -13.03
N VAL A 287 19.80 7.32 -13.46
CA VAL A 287 20.05 8.15 -14.65
C VAL A 287 20.63 7.28 -15.76
N PHE A 288 19.85 6.97 -16.80
CA PHE A 288 20.21 5.96 -17.81
C PHE A 288 21.53 6.29 -18.53
N LYS A 289 21.74 7.56 -18.92
CA LYS A 289 22.93 8.01 -19.67
C LYS A 289 24.25 7.75 -18.95
N THR A 290 24.27 7.80 -17.63
CA THR A 290 25.48 7.64 -16.80
C THR A 290 25.46 6.39 -15.93
N ARG A 291 24.34 5.66 -15.92
CA ARG A 291 23.99 4.60 -14.96
C ARG A 291 24.14 5.03 -13.49
N LYS A 292 24.12 6.34 -13.20
CA LYS A 292 24.29 6.87 -11.85
C LYS A 292 23.04 6.58 -11.02
N LEU A 293 23.27 6.14 -9.79
CA LEU A 293 22.24 5.93 -8.77
C LEU A 293 22.45 6.89 -7.60
N THR A 294 21.37 7.51 -7.14
CA THR A 294 21.35 8.41 -5.98
C THR A 294 20.04 8.27 -5.24
N ALA A 295 20.06 8.24 -3.90
CA ALA A 295 18.83 8.51 -3.14
C ALA A 295 18.34 9.93 -3.49
N LEU A 296 17.04 10.07 -3.76
CA LEU A 296 16.38 11.36 -3.88
C LEU A 296 15.92 11.84 -2.50
N THR A 297 15.40 10.94 -1.67
CA THR A 297 14.84 11.26 -0.34
C THR A 297 15.61 10.61 0.81
N GLY A 298 15.37 11.11 2.02
CA GLY A 298 15.57 10.31 3.23
C GLY A 298 14.58 9.12 3.32
N PRO A 299 14.66 8.32 4.40
CA PRO A 299 13.68 7.27 4.69
C PRO A 299 12.28 7.84 4.96
N GLY A 300 11.25 7.04 4.66
CA GLY A 300 9.84 7.39 4.90
C GLY A 300 9.11 7.97 3.67
N TYR A 301 9.56 7.69 2.44
CA TYR A 301 8.90 8.15 1.21
C TYR A 301 8.75 7.01 0.20
N ASN A 302 7.54 6.85 -0.35
CA ASN A 302 7.19 5.83 -1.35
C ASN A 302 6.26 6.41 -2.45
N SER A 303 5.79 5.58 -3.39
CA SER A 303 4.84 5.97 -4.45
C SER A 303 5.21 7.25 -5.22
N PRO A 304 6.44 7.37 -5.79
CA PRO A 304 6.81 8.51 -6.61
C PRO A 304 5.96 8.63 -7.89
N ARG A 305 5.65 9.87 -8.27
CA ARG A 305 5.12 10.26 -9.60
C ARG A 305 5.73 11.59 -10.03
N TYR A 306 6.40 11.63 -11.20
CA TYR A 306 6.89 12.88 -11.76
C TYR A 306 5.75 13.83 -12.14
N SER A 307 5.99 15.14 -12.02
CA SER A 307 5.14 16.16 -12.64
C SER A 307 5.24 16.09 -14.17
N PRO A 308 4.23 16.57 -14.93
CA PRO A 308 4.25 16.56 -16.40
C PRO A 308 5.45 17.30 -17.01
N ASP A 309 6.00 18.27 -16.30
CA ASP A 309 7.20 19.04 -16.68
C ASP A 309 8.52 18.44 -16.17
N GLY A 310 8.47 17.31 -15.43
CA GLY A 310 9.62 16.63 -14.83
C GLY A 310 10.36 17.38 -13.72
N ARG A 311 9.91 18.60 -13.33
CA ARG A 311 10.59 19.45 -12.34
C ARG A 311 10.29 19.08 -10.89
N TYR A 312 9.23 18.29 -10.66
CA TYR A 312 8.73 17.95 -9.32
C TYR A 312 8.32 16.47 -9.24
N VAL A 313 8.14 15.98 -8.02
CA VAL A 313 7.76 14.59 -7.73
C VAL A 313 6.67 14.61 -6.65
N LEU A 314 5.50 14.04 -6.92
CA LEU A 314 4.58 13.62 -5.87
C LEU A 314 5.15 12.38 -5.19
N ALA A 315 5.01 12.29 -3.87
CA ALA A 315 5.34 11.10 -3.10
C ALA A 315 4.31 10.89 -1.98
N THR A 316 4.15 9.64 -1.54
CA THR A 316 3.52 9.34 -0.25
C THR A 316 4.59 9.37 0.83
N LYS A 317 4.41 10.23 1.81
CA LYS A 317 5.24 10.35 3.02
C LYS A 317 4.63 9.47 4.11
N THR A 318 5.44 8.64 4.76
CA THR A 318 5.01 7.71 5.82
C THR A 318 5.60 8.14 7.15
N SER A 319 4.75 8.30 8.16
CA SER A 319 5.10 8.69 9.52
C SER A 319 4.64 7.63 10.54
N THR A 320 4.82 7.90 11.84
CA THR A 320 4.22 7.10 12.91
C THR A 320 2.73 7.39 13.14
N LEU A 321 2.17 8.42 12.49
CA LEU A 321 0.76 8.81 12.57
C LEU A 321 -0.05 8.22 11.41
N GLY A 322 0.58 8.00 10.26
CA GLY A 322 -0.04 7.46 9.06
C GLY A 322 0.67 7.92 7.79
N THR A 323 -0.07 8.15 6.71
CA THR A 323 0.46 8.55 5.39
C THR A 323 -0.13 9.86 4.89
N ASP A 324 0.69 10.66 4.21
CA ASP A 324 0.26 11.91 3.60
C ASP A 324 0.86 12.09 2.20
N VAL A 325 0.24 12.93 1.38
CA VAL A 325 0.75 13.29 0.05
C VAL A 325 1.66 14.53 0.15
N VAL A 326 2.81 14.51 -0.52
CA VAL A 326 3.76 15.63 -0.58
C VAL A 326 4.30 15.87 -1.99
N ILE A 327 4.67 17.12 -2.29
CA ILE A 327 5.40 17.51 -3.52
C ILE A 327 6.85 17.81 -3.16
N LEU A 328 7.76 17.17 -3.88
CA LEU A 328 9.22 17.27 -3.74
C LEU A 328 9.85 17.95 -4.96
N ASP A 329 10.98 18.64 -4.78
CA ASP A 329 11.81 19.15 -5.87
C ASP A 329 12.53 18.00 -6.59
N ALA A 330 12.35 17.87 -7.91
CA ALA A 330 12.94 16.76 -8.67
C ALA A 330 14.45 16.88 -8.89
N ARG A 331 15.17 17.80 -8.26
CA ARG A 331 16.65 17.91 -8.36
C ARG A 331 17.36 17.43 -7.09
N ASN A 332 16.76 17.68 -5.93
CA ASN A 332 17.38 17.41 -4.62
C ASN A 332 16.45 16.72 -3.60
N GLY A 333 15.18 16.48 -3.93
CA GLY A 333 14.22 15.78 -3.06
C GLY A 333 13.74 16.59 -1.86
N ALA A 334 13.98 17.91 -1.82
CA ALA A 334 13.44 18.78 -0.80
C ALA A 334 11.91 18.82 -0.86
N GLU A 335 11.24 18.66 0.28
CA GLU A 335 9.79 18.82 0.40
C GLU A 335 9.42 20.29 0.24
N LEU A 336 8.61 20.59 -0.78
CA LEU A 336 8.20 21.95 -1.13
C LEU A 336 6.82 22.30 -0.59
N VAL A 337 5.89 21.34 -0.68
CA VAL A 337 4.49 21.47 -0.25
C VAL A 337 4.02 20.14 0.31
N ARG A 338 3.34 20.17 1.45
CA ARG A 338 2.57 19.07 2.02
C ARG A 338 1.13 19.22 1.52
N VAL A 339 0.65 18.24 0.78
CA VAL A 339 -0.61 18.29 0.00
C VAL A 339 -1.78 17.84 0.84
N THR A 340 -1.57 16.83 1.70
CA THR A 340 -2.49 16.48 2.79
C THR A 340 -1.73 16.53 4.12
N ASP A 341 -2.46 16.75 5.21
CA ASP A 341 -1.95 16.72 6.60
C ASP A 341 -2.93 15.93 7.48
N ASP A 342 -3.48 14.86 6.90
CA ASP A 342 -4.58 14.05 7.39
C ASP A 342 -4.13 12.72 7.98
N SER A 343 -2.90 12.28 7.67
CA SER A 343 -2.35 10.95 7.96
C SER A 343 -3.11 9.76 7.33
N HIS A 344 -4.04 10.00 6.41
CA HIS A 344 -4.92 9.00 5.80
C HIS A 344 -4.88 8.97 4.26
N SER A 345 -3.93 9.64 3.62
CA SER A 345 -3.86 9.79 2.16
C SER A 345 -2.56 9.26 1.52
N TRP A 346 -2.68 8.64 0.34
CA TRP A 346 -1.55 8.05 -0.39
C TRP A 346 -1.80 7.92 -1.91
N GLY A 347 -0.82 7.38 -2.64
CA GLY A 347 -1.01 6.89 -4.02
C GLY A 347 -1.32 7.97 -5.06
N ALA A 348 -0.85 9.21 -4.81
CA ALA A 348 -1.25 10.39 -5.56
C ALA A 348 -0.69 10.48 -6.99
N VAL A 349 -1.46 11.12 -7.88
CA VAL A 349 -1.10 11.43 -9.27
C VAL A 349 -1.38 12.89 -9.61
N TRP A 350 -0.57 13.45 -10.50
CA TRP A 350 -0.77 14.79 -11.04
C TRP A 350 -1.90 14.80 -12.07
N SER A 351 -2.63 15.91 -12.13
CA SER A 351 -3.24 16.35 -13.39
C SER A 351 -2.13 16.49 -14.45
N PRO A 352 -2.30 15.93 -15.66
CA PRO A 352 -1.39 16.17 -16.77
C PRO A 352 -1.22 17.65 -17.20
N ALA A 353 -2.10 18.56 -16.74
CA ALA A 353 -1.93 20.01 -16.89
C ALA A 353 -1.06 20.65 -15.77
N GLY A 354 -0.73 19.92 -14.70
CA GLY A 354 0.11 20.36 -13.58
C GLY A 354 -0.58 21.27 -12.55
N ASP A 355 -1.91 21.38 -12.62
CA ASP A 355 -2.78 22.31 -11.91
C ASP A 355 -3.61 21.67 -10.78
N ALA A 356 -3.59 20.35 -10.66
CA ALA A 356 -4.30 19.59 -9.62
C ALA A 356 -3.58 18.27 -9.28
N VAL A 357 -3.98 17.65 -8.17
CA VAL A 357 -3.51 16.35 -7.69
C VAL A 357 -4.71 15.51 -7.29
N ALA A 358 -4.79 14.27 -7.75
CA ALA A 358 -5.74 13.27 -7.26
C ALA A 358 -5.02 12.24 -6.38
N PHE A 359 -5.67 11.71 -5.34
CA PHE A 359 -5.07 10.80 -4.37
C PHE A 359 -6.11 9.87 -3.74
N LEU A 360 -5.65 8.73 -3.21
CA LEU A 360 -6.48 7.83 -2.41
C LEU A 360 -6.51 8.34 -0.97
N HIS A 361 -7.70 8.35 -0.36
CA HIS A 361 -7.95 8.69 1.04
C HIS A 361 -8.73 7.54 1.72
N ILE A 362 -8.58 7.37 3.03
CA ILE A 362 -9.35 6.38 3.81
C ILE A 362 -9.99 6.97 5.07
N ASP A 363 -11.33 7.00 5.09
CA ASP A 363 -12.12 7.28 6.30
C ASP A 363 -12.98 6.05 6.65
N ALA A 364 -13.19 5.81 7.95
CA ALA A 364 -13.95 4.70 8.50
C ALA A 364 -13.61 3.28 7.97
N GLY A 365 -12.47 3.11 7.30
CA GLY A 365 -12.05 1.87 6.63
C GLY A 365 -12.50 1.74 5.16
N VAL A 366 -13.09 2.79 4.58
CA VAL A 366 -13.49 2.86 3.17
C VAL A 366 -12.50 3.73 2.40
N THR A 367 -11.90 3.19 1.34
CA THR A 367 -11.02 3.95 0.45
C THR A 367 -11.83 4.64 -0.64
N ASP A 368 -11.59 5.94 -0.83
CA ASP A 368 -12.16 6.76 -1.91
C ASP A 368 -11.05 7.56 -2.61
N LEU A 369 -11.37 8.17 -3.75
CA LEU A 369 -10.50 9.05 -4.51
C LEU A 369 -10.90 10.52 -4.26
N GLU A 370 -9.94 11.36 -3.89
CA GLU A 370 -10.12 12.81 -3.76
C GLU A 370 -9.19 13.58 -4.71
N ARG A 371 -9.48 14.87 -4.90
CA ARG A 371 -8.66 15.80 -5.69
C ARG A 371 -8.52 17.16 -5.00
N VAL A 372 -7.31 17.71 -4.99
CA VAL A 372 -7.06 19.12 -4.66
C VAL A 372 -6.57 19.90 -5.90
N SER A 373 -6.98 21.15 -6.01
CA SER A 373 -6.42 22.10 -6.98
C SER A 373 -5.15 22.76 -6.44
N LEU A 374 -4.20 23.08 -7.33
CA LEU A 374 -2.92 23.71 -7.01
C LEU A 374 -2.85 25.14 -7.57
N GLY A 375 -3.17 26.13 -6.73
CA GLY A 375 -2.98 27.54 -7.05
C GLY A 375 -1.54 28.02 -6.86
N GLY A 376 -1.28 29.29 -7.13
CA GLY A 376 0.02 29.94 -6.88
C GLY A 376 0.99 29.84 -8.05
N GLN A 377 2.22 29.36 -7.81
CA GLN A 377 3.26 29.17 -8.83
C GLN A 377 4.03 27.86 -8.59
N PRO A 378 4.60 27.22 -9.63
CA PRO A 378 5.35 25.97 -9.46
C PRO A 378 6.50 26.08 -8.43
N GLY A 379 6.49 25.19 -7.44
CA GLY A 379 7.41 25.21 -6.29
C GLY A 379 7.02 26.17 -5.15
N ARG A 380 5.89 26.88 -5.28
CA ARG A 380 5.25 27.73 -4.26
C ARG A 380 3.73 27.69 -4.44
N TRP A 381 3.16 26.48 -4.40
CA TRP A 381 1.72 26.30 -4.58
C TRP A 381 0.92 26.64 -3.32
N THR A 382 -0.33 27.04 -3.54
CA THR A 382 -1.39 27.04 -2.53
C THR A 382 -2.31 25.85 -2.82
N VAL A 383 -2.42 24.91 -1.88
CA VAL A 383 -3.31 23.76 -2.02
C VAL A 383 -4.74 24.20 -1.73
N GLY A 384 -5.68 23.85 -2.60
CA GLY A 384 -7.12 24.07 -2.39
C GLY A 384 -7.71 23.09 -1.36
N ALA A 385 -8.98 23.27 -1.03
CA ALA A 385 -9.72 22.26 -0.28
C ALA A 385 -9.83 20.96 -1.09
N PRO A 386 -9.78 19.77 -0.46
CA PRO A 386 -10.10 18.52 -1.14
C PRO A 386 -11.54 18.48 -1.64
N VAL A 387 -11.72 17.87 -2.80
CA VAL A 387 -13.01 17.60 -3.43
C VAL A 387 -13.08 16.09 -3.71
N PRO A 388 -14.08 15.36 -3.18
CA PRO A 388 -14.22 13.93 -3.45
C PRO A 388 -14.60 13.70 -4.92
N LEU A 389 -13.85 12.81 -5.58
CA LEU A 389 -14.15 12.28 -6.90
C LEU A 389 -15.04 11.03 -6.80
N THR A 390 -14.81 10.20 -5.77
CA THR A 390 -15.71 9.10 -5.40
C THR A 390 -16.25 9.28 -3.98
N ALA A 391 -17.40 8.67 -3.67
CA ALA A 391 -17.96 8.65 -2.32
C ALA A 391 -18.46 7.26 -1.90
N ASN A 392 -17.92 6.76 -0.80
CA ASN A 392 -18.16 5.42 -0.25
C ASN A 392 -17.90 4.29 -1.27
N ALA A 393 -16.98 4.49 -2.22
CA ALA A 393 -16.77 3.56 -3.31
C ALA A 393 -16.01 2.30 -2.90
N GLY A 394 -15.16 2.36 -1.85
CA GLY A 394 -14.39 1.20 -1.41
C GLY A 394 -13.42 0.72 -2.50
N LEU A 395 -12.60 1.65 -2.99
CA LEU A 395 -11.57 1.37 -4.00
C LEU A 395 -10.49 0.43 -3.45
N ASP A 396 -9.80 -0.28 -4.34
CA ASP A 396 -8.73 -1.18 -3.93
C ASP A 396 -7.55 -0.34 -3.41
N GLY A 397 -7.13 -0.51 -2.16
CA GLY A 397 -6.08 0.35 -1.57
C GLY A 397 -4.71 0.26 -2.25
N ALA A 398 -4.46 -0.83 -2.98
CA ALA A 398 -3.30 -1.02 -3.86
C ALA A 398 -3.62 -0.70 -5.33
N SER A 399 -4.66 0.11 -5.59
CA SER A 399 -5.13 0.49 -6.93
C SER A 399 -3.99 1.03 -7.78
N HIS A 400 -3.20 1.98 -7.26
CA HIS A 400 -2.31 2.85 -8.02
C HIS A 400 -3.07 3.56 -9.15
N PRO A 401 -3.85 4.63 -8.85
CA PRO A 401 -4.52 5.38 -9.89
C PRO A 401 -3.53 6.01 -10.88
N ASP A 402 -4.01 6.35 -12.07
CA ASP A 402 -3.28 7.07 -13.11
C ASP A 402 -4.22 8.05 -13.84
N TRP A 403 -3.71 9.17 -14.35
CA TRP A 403 -4.52 10.26 -14.92
C TRP A 403 -4.01 10.68 -16.30
N PHE A 404 -4.88 10.62 -17.31
CA PHE A 404 -4.61 11.08 -18.67
C PHE A 404 -5.50 12.28 -19.04
N ILE A 405 -4.94 13.28 -19.74
CA ILE A 405 -5.68 14.34 -20.43
C ILE A 405 -5.18 14.35 -21.88
N PRO A 406 -6.08 14.27 -22.88
CA PRO A 406 -5.72 14.40 -24.29
C PRO A 406 -4.94 15.68 -24.59
N ALA A 407 -3.98 15.63 -25.51
CA ALA A 407 -3.08 16.77 -25.80
C ALA A 407 -3.80 17.98 -26.42
N ASP A 408 -4.99 17.79 -26.99
CA ASP A 408 -5.92 18.82 -27.48
C ASP A 408 -6.80 19.43 -26.37
N GLN A 409 -6.83 18.83 -25.18
CA GLN A 409 -7.54 19.31 -23.99
C GLN A 409 -6.59 19.93 -22.95
N LEU A 410 -5.27 19.71 -23.07
CA LEU A 410 -4.27 20.37 -22.24
C LEU A 410 -4.22 21.88 -22.55
N PRO A 411 -4.06 22.76 -21.53
CA PRO A 411 -3.80 24.16 -21.77
C PRO A 411 -2.48 24.32 -22.53
N THR A 412 -2.48 25.08 -23.62
CA THR A 412 -1.30 25.32 -24.45
C THR A 412 -0.13 25.78 -23.57
N PRO A 413 1.02 25.08 -23.58
CA PRO A 413 2.12 25.39 -22.68
C PRO A 413 2.59 26.82 -22.90
N SER A 414 2.55 27.63 -21.83
CA SER A 414 3.07 29.00 -21.87
C SER A 414 4.52 28.95 -22.36
N PRO A 415 4.89 29.71 -23.40
CA PRO A 415 6.16 29.53 -24.10
C PRO A 415 7.32 29.68 -23.11
N ALA A 416 8.20 28.67 -23.09
CA ALA A 416 9.29 28.61 -22.14
C ALA A 416 10.10 29.91 -22.17
N ALA A 417 10.30 30.51 -20.99
CA ALA A 417 11.05 31.75 -20.86
C ALA A 417 12.40 31.60 -21.60
N PRO A 418 12.75 32.52 -22.53
CA PRO A 418 13.92 32.35 -23.38
C PRO A 418 15.16 32.20 -22.50
N ALA A 419 15.99 31.20 -22.80
CA ALA A 419 17.19 30.91 -22.04
C ALA A 419 18.04 32.19 -21.94
N SER A 420 18.33 32.63 -20.71
CA SER A 420 19.09 33.85 -20.46
C SER A 420 20.38 33.84 -21.31
N PRO A 421 20.65 34.88 -22.11
CA PRO A 421 21.84 34.90 -22.95
C PRO A 421 23.07 34.72 -22.07
N ALA A 422 23.98 33.85 -22.49
CA ALA A 422 25.22 33.61 -21.76
C ALA A 422 25.98 34.94 -21.59
N PRO A 423 26.56 35.22 -20.40
CA PRO A 423 27.25 36.48 -20.17
C PRO A 423 28.41 36.61 -21.16
N SER A 424 28.37 37.67 -21.97
CA SER A 424 29.45 38.02 -22.89
C SER A 424 30.70 38.36 -22.09
N GLY A 425 31.73 37.53 -22.19
CA GLY A 425 33.02 37.78 -21.55
C GLY A 425 33.68 39.06 -22.10
N SER A 426 34.26 39.84 -21.20
CA SER A 426 35.01 41.07 -21.44
C SER A 426 36.32 41.03 -20.67
#